data_AF-A0A8T3SA82-F1
#
_entry.id   AF-A0A8T3SA82-F1
#
_cell.length_a   1.000
_cell.length_b   1.000
_cell.length_c   1.000
_cell.angle_alpha   90.00
_cell.angle_beta   90.00
_cell.angle_gamma   90.00
#
_symmetry.space_group_name_H-M   'P 1'
#
loop_
_entity.id
_entity.type
_entity.pdbx_description
1 polymer ?
#
loop_
_entity_poly.entity_id
_entity_poly.type
_entity_poly.pdbx_seq_one_letter_code
_entity_poly.pdbx_strand_id
1 'polypeptide(L)'
;GDVVVFNPPSGSGLDEQGIPFIKRIIGMPGDTVSLENGRVFVTRGTGNPVRIEEPYVVTEADGSTAPTICPRDDCPRTWIIGDEEYFVMGDNRPSSQDSRVFGLVDQDTILGRAWLRYFPLERIGLIERPDYPALETGDVSP
;
A
#
# COMPACT_ATOMS: atom_id res chain seq x y z
N GLY A 1 -3.72 -5.19 -3.63
CA GLY A 1 -3.02 -6.09 -2.70
C GLY A 1 -3.76 -6.23 -1.38
N ASP A 2 -3.11 -6.95 -0.48
CA ASP A 2 -3.58 -7.34 0.85
C ASP A 2 -3.67 -6.14 1.79
N VAL A 3 -4.58 -6.19 2.77
CA VAL A 3 -4.58 -5.26 3.89
C VAL A 3 -3.92 -5.94 5.07
N VAL A 4 -2.94 -5.28 5.67
CA VAL A 4 -2.10 -5.83 6.74
C VAL A 4 -2.13 -4.95 7.97
N VAL A 5 -1.97 -5.59 9.11
CA VAL A 5 -1.75 -4.95 10.41
C VAL A 5 -0.30 -5.18 10.80
N PHE A 6 0.42 -4.13 11.15
CA PHE A 6 1.85 -4.17 11.43
C PHE A 6 2.24 -3.14 12.49
N ASN A 7 3.36 -3.36 13.17
CA ASN A 7 3.92 -2.34 14.05
C ASN A 7 4.61 -1.25 13.21
N PRO A 8 4.42 0.05 13.51
CA PRO A 8 5.14 1.11 12.80
C PRO A 8 6.66 0.87 12.81
N PRO A 9 7.39 1.23 11.73
CA PRO A 9 8.84 1.05 11.69
C PRO A 9 9.52 1.73 12.88
N SER A 10 10.47 1.04 13.50
CA SER A 10 11.20 1.55 14.65
C SER A 10 11.97 2.83 14.29
N GLY A 11 11.92 3.84 15.15
CA GLY A 11 12.61 5.12 14.90
C GLY A 11 11.91 6.04 13.88
N SER A 12 10.71 5.69 13.42
CA SER A 12 9.83 6.60 12.65
C SER A 12 9.22 7.71 13.50
N GLY A 13 9.30 7.61 14.84
CA GLY A 13 8.60 8.48 15.79
C GLY A 13 7.09 8.22 15.88
N LEU A 14 6.61 7.16 15.20
CA LEU A 14 5.20 6.77 15.17
C LEU A 14 4.91 5.50 15.99
N ASP A 15 5.96 4.83 16.46
CA ASP A 15 5.92 3.63 17.31
C ASP A 15 5.67 3.95 18.80
N GLU A 16 5.86 5.20 19.23
CA GLU A 16 5.77 5.63 20.64
C GLU A 16 4.42 5.31 21.32
N GLN A 17 3.36 5.16 20.54
CA GLN A 17 2.02 4.89 21.06
C GLN A 17 1.73 3.39 21.20
N GLY A 18 2.58 2.52 20.64
CA GLY A 18 2.37 1.07 20.64
C GLY A 18 1.11 0.61 19.90
N ILE A 19 0.54 1.46 19.04
CA ILE A 19 -0.69 1.18 18.30
C ILE A 19 -0.31 0.64 16.91
N PRO A 20 -0.71 -0.59 16.56
CA PRO A 20 -0.46 -1.14 15.23
C PRO A 20 -1.17 -0.34 14.13
N PHE A 21 -0.54 -0.27 12.96
CA PHE A 21 -1.10 0.36 11.78
C PHE A 21 -1.82 -0.65 10.91
N ILE A 22 -2.91 -0.22 10.28
CA ILE A 22 -3.56 -0.94 9.19
C ILE A 22 -3.34 -0.20 7.89
N LYS A 23 -2.78 -0.87 6.87
CA LYS A 23 -2.51 -0.34 5.54
C LYS A 23 -2.65 -1.43 4.48
N ARG A 24 -2.75 -1.02 3.21
CA ARG A 24 -2.76 -1.94 2.08
C ARG A 24 -1.35 -2.08 1.50
N ILE A 25 -0.94 -3.31 1.24
CA ILE A 25 0.27 -3.61 0.46
C ILE A 25 0.01 -3.22 -1.00
N ILE A 26 0.91 -2.38 -1.50
CA ILE A 26 0.91 -1.88 -2.87
C ILE A 26 2.07 -2.47 -3.67
N GLY A 27 3.25 -2.59 -3.07
CA GLY A 27 4.40 -3.28 -3.65
C GLY A 27 4.91 -4.40 -2.77
N MET A 28 5.27 -5.51 -3.40
CA MET A 28 5.80 -6.72 -2.78
C MET A 28 7.34 -6.76 -2.88
N PRO A 29 8.00 -7.70 -2.18
CA PRO A 29 9.41 -7.98 -2.41
C PRO A 29 9.81 -8.06 -3.89
N GLY A 30 10.87 -7.32 -4.26
CA GLY A 30 11.38 -7.24 -5.63
C GLY A 30 10.60 -6.34 -6.59
N ASP A 31 9.47 -5.77 -6.17
CA ASP A 31 8.76 -4.78 -6.97
C ASP A 31 9.47 -3.40 -6.88
N THR A 32 9.21 -2.55 -7.87
CA THR A 32 9.45 -1.11 -7.80
C THR A 32 8.12 -0.38 -7.86
N VAL A 33 7.88 0.53 -6.92
CA VAL A 33 6.69 1.39 -6.90
C VAL A 33 7.08 2.81 -7.30
N SER A 34 6.35 3.43 -8.22
CA SER A 34 6.53 4.85 -8.56
C SER A 34 5.21 5.62 -8.52
N LEU A 35 5.32 6.92 -8.22
CA LEU A 35 4.22 7.88 -8.23
C LEU A 35 4.40 8.88 -9.36
N GLU A 36 3.45 8.90 -10.29
CA GLU A 36 3.49 9.78 -11.47
C GLU A 36 2.09 10.36 -11.72
N ASN A 37 2.01 11.70 -11.83
CA ASN A 37 0.76 12.41 -12.14
C ASN A 37 -0.43 12.03 -11.24
N GLY A 38 -0.18 11.85 -9.94
CA GLY A 38 -1.21 11.46 -8.96
C GLY A 38 -1.64 10.00 -9.05
N ARG A 39 -0.92 9.16 -9.80
CA ARG A 39 -1.20 7.73 -9.99
C ARG A 39 -0.04 6.89 -9.52
N VAL A 40 -0.35 5.63 -9.22
CA VAL A 40 0.61 4.65 -8.70
C VAL A 40 0.91 3.64 -9.80
N PHE A 41 2.19 3.34 -9.95
CA PHE A 41 2.69 2.34 -10.87
C PHE A 41 3.51 1.32 -10.12
N VAL A 42 3.41 0.06 -10.55
CA VAL A 42 4.20 -1.05 -10.03
C VAL A 42 4.94 -1.69 -11.20
N THR A 43 6.24 -1.86 -11.05
CA THR A 43 7.10 -2.61 -11.98
C THR A 43 7.57 -3.86 -11.26
N ARG A 44 7.27 -5.03 -11.82
CA ARG A 44 7.72 -6.31 -11.26
C ARG A 44 8.97 -6.80 -11.99
N GLY A 45 10.05 -7.07 -11.24
CA GLY A 45 11.32 -7.50 -11.81
C GLY A 45 11.81 -6.55 -12.92
N THR A 46 12.11 -7.08 -14.10
CA THR A 46 12.52 -6.30 -15.28
C THR A 46 11.35 -5.96 -16.22
N GLY A 47 10.11 -6.03 -15.74
CA GLY A 47 8.91 -5.74 -16.51
C GLY A 47 8.74 -4.25 -16.84
N ASN A 48 7.58 -3.92 -17.41
CA ASN A 48 7.18 -2.53 -17.61
C ASN A 48 6.37 -2.02 -16.42
N PRO A 49 6.40 -0.71 -16.12
CA PRO A 49 5.51 -0.10 -15.13
C PRO A 49 4.04 -0.32 -15.52
N VAL A 50 3.27 -0.83 -14.57
CA VAL A 50 1.82 -1.02 -14.71
C VAL A 50 1.13 -0.06 -13.77
N ARG A 51 0.25 0.80 -14.32
CA ARG A 51 -0.66 1.59 -13.50
C ARG A 51 -1.62 0.66 -12.77
N ILE A 52 -1.65 0.73 -11.44
CA ILE A 52 -2.64 0.00 -10.66
C ILE A 52 -3.92 0.83 -10.55
N GLU A 53 -5.07 0.19 -10.83
CA GLU A 53 -6.38 0.76 -10.57
C GLU A 53 -6.77 0.57 -9.10
N GLU A 54 -7.28 1.63 -8.48
CA GLU A 54 -7.41 1.69 -7.02
C GLU A 54 -8.86 2.00 -6.61
N PRO A 55 -9.82 1.11 -6.90
CA PRO A 55 -11.24 1.35 -6.64
C PRO A 55 -11.59 1.45 -5.14
N TYR A 56 -10.65 1.06 -4.28
CA TYR A 56 -10.76 1.10 -2.82
C TYR A 56 -10.34 2.44 -2.21
N VAL A 57 -9.73 3.34 -2.99
CA VAL A 57 -9.30 4.65 -2.51
C VAL A 57 -10.50 5.56 -2.37
N VAL A 58 -10.51 6.36 -1.30
CA VAL A 58 -11.56 7.36 -1.06
C VAL A 58 -11.65 8.30 -2.26
N THR A 59 -12.87 8.47 -2.77
CA THR A 59 -13.15 9.38 -3.88
C THR A 59 -13.33 10.81 -3.37
N GLU A 60 -12.88 11.76 -4.18
CA GLU A 60 -13.19 13.18 -4.00
C GLU A 60 -14.70 13.44 -4.20
N ALA A 61 -15.14 14.67 -3.89
CA ALA A 61 -16.55 15.05 -3.99
C ALA A 61 -17.13 14.92 -5.42
N ASP A 62 -16.27 14.95 -6.44
CA ASP A 62 -16.63 14.77 -7.85
C ASP A 62 -16.70 13.29 -8.30
N GLY A 63 -16.46 12.35 -7.38
CA GLY A 63 -16.45 10.91 -7.63
C GLY A 63 -15.15 10.38 -8.24
N SER A 64 -14.15 11.23 -8.46
CA SER A 64 -12.83 10.79 -8.93
C SER A 64 -12.01 10.18 -7.79
N THR A 65 -11.12 9.24 -8.11
CA THR A 65 -10.15 8.71 -7.15
C THR A 65 -9.20 9.80 -6.69
N ALA A 66 -9.05 9.98 -5.37
CA ALA A 66 -8.11 10.95 -4.81
C ALA A 66 -6.69 10.73 -5.36
N PRO A 67 -5.98 11.80 -5.79
CA PRO A 67 -4.64 11.66 -6.34
C PRO A 67 -3.67 11.16 -5.28
N THR A 68 -2.76 10.28 -5.68
CA THR A 68 -1.68 9.83 -4.80
C THR A 68 -0.49 10.77 -4.96
N ILE A 69 -0.33 11.64 -3.97
CA ILE A 69 0.72 12.66 -3.93
C ILE A 69 1.67 12.35 -2.77
N CYS A 70 2.93 12.70 -2.95
CA CYS A 70 3.91 12.72 -1.88
C CYS A 70 3.54 13.82 -0.85
N PRO A 71 3.47 13.49 0.45
CA PRO A 71 3.09 14.45 1.48
C PRO A 71 4.19 15.47 1.83
N ARG A 72 5.42 15.24 1.36
CA ARG A 72 6.58 16.11 1.58
C ARG A 72 7.37 16.29 0.27
N ASP A 73 8.04 17.42 0.13
CA ASP A 73 8.80 17.77 -1.09
C ASP A 73 9.96 16.80 -1.36
N ASP A 74 10.62 16.34 -0.30
CA ASP A 74 11.77 15.43 -0.28
C ASP A 74 11.39 13.94 -0.44
N CYS A 75 10.11 13.64 -0.65
CA CYS A 75 9.64 12.29 -0.89
C CYS A 75 10.25 11.71 -2.20
N PRO A 76 10.78 10.47 -2.16
CA PRO A 76 11.60 9.92 -3.25
C PRO A 76 10.83 9.62 -4.55
N ARG A 77 9.48 9.61 -4.52
CA ARG A 77 8.57 9.31 -5.65
C ARG A 77 8.74 7.92 -6.30
N THR A 78 9.84 7.23 -6.06
CA THR A 78 10.12 5.86 -6.47
C THR A 78 10.73 5.09 -5.30
N TRP A 79 10.28 3.85 -5.09
CA TRP A 79 10.77 2.93 -4.06
C TRP A 79 11.11 1.59 -4.69
N ILE A 80 12.34 1.12 -4.46
CA ILE A 80 12.78 -0.23 -4.81
C ILE A 80 12.61 -1.06 -3.54
N ILE A 81 11.86 -2.16 -3.62
CA ILE A 81 11.46 -2.93 -2.45
C ILE A 81 12.38 -4.16 -2.32
N GLY A 82 13.05 -4.29 -1.18
CA GLY A 82 13.92 -5.43 -0.89
C GLY A 82 13.16 -6.74 -0.69
N ASP A 83 13.92 -7.83 -0.56
CA ASP A 83 13.38 -9.20 -0.55
C ASP A 83 12.50 -9.53 0.67
N GLU A 84 12.58 -8.74 1.74
CA GLU A 84 11.81 -8.92 2.99
C GLU A 84 11.05 -7.65 3.38
N GLU A 85 10.80 -6.76 2.42
CA GLU A 85 10.17 -5.47 2.64
C GLU A 85 8.86 -5.34 1.85
N TYR A 86 8.01 -4.41 2.29
CA TYR A 86 6.76 -4.07 1.62
C TYR A 86 6.59 -2.56 1.52
N PHE A 87 6.01 -2.11 0.41
CA PHE A 87 5.51 -0.74 0.28
C PHE A 87 4.01 -0.71 0.55
N VAL A 88 3.58 0.03 1.58
CA VAL A 88 2.19 0.08 2.02
C VAL A 88 1.61 1.48 1.92
N MET A 89 0.31 1.57 1.61
CA MET A 89 -0.43 2.84 1.60
C MET A 89 -1.78 2.72 2.28
N GLY A 90 -2.25 3.82 2.86
CA GLY A 90 -3.63 3.90 3.35
C GLY A 90 -4.61 4.20 2.22
N ASP A 91 -5.80 3.63 2.32
CA ASP A 91 -6.88 3.85 1.34
C ASP A 91 -7.42 5.30 1.39
N ASN A 92 -7.27 6.00 2.54
CA ASN A 92 -7.46 7.44 2.65
C ASN A 92 -6.15 8.18 2.31
N ARG A 93 -5.85 8.30 1.01
CA ARG A 93 -4.54 8.77 0.51
C ARG A 93 -4.10 10.13 1.07
N PRO A 94 -4.94 11.17 1.13
CA PRO A 94 -4.50 12.49 1.60
C PRO A 94 -4.21 12.55 3.10
N SER A 95 -4.80 11.66 3.92
CA SER A 95 -4.68 11.69 5.38
C SER A 95 -3.90 10.52 5.98
N SER A 96 -3.25 9.70 5.16
CA SER A 96 -2.55 8.51 5.61
C SER A 96 -1.07 8.78 5.88
N GLN A 97 -0.62 8.44 7.08
CA GLN A 97 0.80 8.22 7.37
C GLN A 97 1.15 6.79 6.95
N ASP A 98 1.89 6.63 5.86
CA ASP A 98 2.24 5.36 5.25
C ASP A 98 3.65 5.37 4.64
N SER A 99 4.00 4.42 3.75
CA SER A 99 5.36 4.30 3.22
C SER A 99 5.86 5.53 2.47
N ARG A 100 4.95 6.43 2.03
CA ARG A 100 5.32 7.74 1.49
C ARG A 100 5.96 8.67 2.53
N VAL A 101 5.73 8.41 3.82
CA VAL A 101 6.24 9.19 4.96
C VAL A 101 7.38 8.46 5.65
N PHE A 102 7.14 7.21 6.07
CA PHE A 102 8.05 6.45 6.93
C PHE A 102 8.93 5.43 6.21
N GLY A 103 8.74 5.24 4.90
CA GLY A 103 9.51 4.27 4.12
C GLY A 103 8.93 2.86 4.10
N LEU A 104 9.79 1.88 3.80
CA LEU A 104 9.38 0.49 3.65
C LEU A 104 9.04 -0.16 4.99
N VAL A 105 8.29 -1.26 4.94
CA VAL A 105 7.86 -2.04 6.09
C VAL A 105 8.50 -3.41 6.02
N ASP A 106 9.29 -3.76 7.03
CA ASP A 106 9.89 -5.08 7.14
C ASP A 106 8.82 -6.16 7.39
N GLN A 107 8.99 -7.31 6.76
CA GLN A 107 8.05 -8.44 6.83
C GLN A 107 7.77 -8.89 8.26
N ASP A 108 8.78 -8.87 9.13
CA ASP A 108 8.70 -9.35 10.51
C ASP A 108 7.87 -8.42 11.42
N THR A 109 7.65 -7.17 11.01
CA THR A 109 6.75 -6.23 11.72
C THR A 109 5.28 -6.49 11.43
N ILE A 110 4.96 -7.29 10.40
CA ILE A 110 3.58 -7.61 10.02
C ILE A 110 3.00 -8.64 10.98
N LEU A 111 2.01 -8.21 11.76
CA LEU A 111 1.30 -9.05 12.73
C LEU A 111 0.28 -9.96 12.08
N GLY A 112 -0.25 -9.55 10.92
CA GLY A 112 -1.16 -10.38 10.14
C GLY A 112 -1.93 -9.62 9.08
N ARG A 113 -2.80 -10.35 8.40
CA ARG A 113 -3.64 -9.87 7.30
C ARG A 113 -5.06 -9.62 7.78
N ALA A 114 -5.59 -8.45 7.46
CA ALA A 114 -7.02 -8.18 7.58
C ALA A 114 -7.75 -8.78 6.37
N TRP A 115 -8.73 -9.64 6.63
CA TRP A 115 -9.53 -10.31 5.59
C TRP A 115 -11.04 -10.20 5.81
N LEU A 116 -11.49 -9.83 7.01
CA LEU A 116 -12.89 -9.61 7.36
C LEU A 116 -13.07 -8.21 7.94
N ARG A 117 -14.09 -7.51 7.45
CA ARG A 117 -14.63 -6.29 8.05
C ARG A 117 -15.92 -6.65 8.76
N TYR A 118 -16.00 -6.35 10.05
CA TYR A 118 -17.18 -6.67 10.88
C TYR A 118 -18.03 -5.43 11.22
N PHE A 119 -17.55 -4.21 10.95
CA PHE A 119 -18.27 -2.96 11.19
C PHE A 119 -17.94 -1.90 10.10
N PRO A 120 -18.87 -1.00 9.72
CA PRO A 120 -20.28 -0.94 10.12
C PRO A 120 -21.08 -2.16 9.65
N LEU A 121 -22.18 -2.50 10.34
CA LEU A 121 -22.90 -3.76 10.14
C LEU A 121 -23.38 -3.94 8.69
N GLU A 122 -23.74 -2.84 8.03
CA GLU A 122 -24.18 -2.79 6.64
C GLU A 122 -23.06 -3.06 5.64
N ARG A 123 -21.80 -3.03 6.10
CA ARG A 123 -20.59 -3.30 5.31
C ARG A 123 -19.82 -4.51 5.83
N ILE A 124 -20.48 -5.38 6.61
CA ILE A 124 -19.90 -6.67 6.98
C ILE A 124 -19.58 -7.45 5.70
N GLY A 125 -18.36 -7.95 5.62
CA GLY A 125 -17.94 -8.73 4.48
C GLY A 125 -16.44 -8.90 4.41
N LEU A 126 -16.01 -9.70 3.45
CA LEU A 126 -14.59 -9.89 3.17
C LEU A 126 -13.99 -8.59 2.63
N ILE A 127 -12.72 -8.35 2.95
CA ILE A 127 -11.98 -7.23 2.37
C ILE A 127 -11.64 -7.60 0.92
N GLU A 128 -12.18 -6.81 0.00
CA GLU A 128 -11.94 -6.99 -1.43
C GLU A 128 -10.46 -6.80 -1.78
N ARG A 129 -10.02 -7.70 -2.66
CA ARG A 129 -8.67 -7.72 -3.22
C ARG A 129 -8.79 -7.38 -4.69
N PRO A 130 -8.39 -6.18 -5.10
CA PRO A 130 -8.26 -5.91 -6.51
C PRO A 130 -7.17 -6.81 -7.07
N ASP A 131 -7.49 -7.44 -8.19
CA ASP A 131 -6.59 -8.26 -8.96
C ASP A 131 -5.90 -7.39 -10.03
N TYR A 132 -4.62 -7.66 -10.30
CA TYR A 132 -3.81 -6.95 -11.28
C TYR A 132 -3.14 -7.94 -12.23
N PRO A 133 -3.89 -8.55 -13.18
CA PRO A 133 -3.34 -9.56 -14.09
C PRO A 133 -2.14 -9.07 -14.91
N ALA A 134 -2.05 -7.77 -15.17
CA ALA A 134 -0.92 -7.17 -15.88
C ALA A 134 0.41 -7.22 -15.09
N LEU A 135 0.36 -7.46 -13.77
CA LEU A 135 1.52 -7.70 -12.91
C LEU A 135 1.87 -9.19 -12.77
N GLU A 136 1.05 -10.10 -13.31
CA GLU A 136 1.30 -11.53 -13.28
C GLU A 136 2.29 -11.95 -14.38
N THR A 137 3.54 -11.51 -14.26
CA THR A 137 4.63 -12.07 -15.04
C THR A 137 5.32 -13.15 -14.21
N GLY A 138 4.93 -14.41 -14.43
CA GLY A 138 5.67 -15.61 -14.03
C GLY A 138 5.44 -16.11 -12.59
N ASP A 139 4.62 -17.15 -12.48
CA ASP A 139 4.57 -18.18 -11.42
C ASP A 139 4.73 -17.68 -9.96
N VAL A 140 3.63 -17.25 -9.36
CA VAL A 140 3.49 -17.20 -7.90
C VAL A 140 2.79 -18.49 -7.48
N SER A 141 3.57 -19.55 -7.26
CA SER A 141 3.06 -20.75 -6.61
C SER A 141 2.68 -20.44 -5.15
N PRO A 142 1.54 -20.97 -4.65
CA PRO A 142 0.97 -20.64 -3.34
C PRO A 142 1.78 -21.13 -2.14
#